data_AF-A0AAW8YHX2-F1
#
_entry.id   AF-A0AAW8YHX2-F1
#
_cell.length_a   1.000
_cell.length_b   1.000
_cell.length_c   1.000
_cell.angle_alpha   90.00
_cell.angle_beta   90.00
_cell.angle_gamma   90.00
#
_symmetry.space_group_name_H-M   'P 1'
#
loop_
_entity.id
_entity.type
_entity.pdbx_description
1 polymer ?
#
loop_
_entity_poly.entity_id
_entity_poly.type
_entity_poly.pdbx_seq_one_letter_code
_entity_poly.pdbx_strand_id
1 'polypeptide(L)' 'MNDDYKLGYENGQTDMLLELGNKLRAMSEPLFQKLIKEQKLSADEDVRLTVLNEIRDWEEEMVEDVTDD' A
#
# COMPACT_ATOMS: atom_id res chain seq x y z
N MET A 1 -23.00 14.07 15.72
CA MET A 1 -21.62 13.66 16.09
C MET A 1 -20.80 14.92 16.17
N ASN A 2 -19.87 15.04 17.12
CA ASN A 2 -19.00 16.22 17.21
C ASN A 2 -17.96 16.16 16.08
N ASP A 3 -17.76 17.25 15.36
CA ASP A 3 -16.88 17.29 14.17
C ASP A 3 -15.44 16.85 14.51
N ASP A 4 -14.99 17.12 15.73
CA ASP A 4 -13.69 16.66 16.26
C ASP A 4 -13.54 15.13 16.29
N TYR A 5 -14.63 14.39 16.52
CA TYR A 5 -14.62 12.92 16.56
C TYR A 5 -14.55 12.33 15.15
N LYS A 6 -15.19 12.99 14.17
CA LYS A 6 -15.13 12.60 12.75
C LYS A 6 -13.69 12.81 12.22
N LEU A 7 -13.13 13.99 12.46
CA LEU A 7 -11.74 14.33 12.12
C LEU A 7 -10.70 13.37 12.75
N GLY A 8 -10.87 13.01 14.02
CA GLY A 8 -9.96 12.06 14.67
C GLY A 8 -10.02 10.65 14.08
N TYR A 9 -11.19 10.23 13.59
CA TYR A 9 -11.38 8.93 12.96
C TYR A 9 -10.78 8.89 11.55
N GLU A 10 -11.01 9.91 10.74
CA GLU A 10 -10.44 10.06 9.38
C GLU A 10 -8.91 10.13 9.44
N ASN A 11 -8.35 10.95 10.33
CA ASN A 11 -6.90 11.01 10.54
C ASN A 11 -6.30 9.64 10.92
N GLY A 12 -6.99 8.88 11.79
CA GLY A 12 -6.56 7.54 12.17
C GLY A 12 -6.64 6.52 11.02
N GLN A 13 -7.63 6.65 10.13
CA GLN A 13 -7.74 5.81 8.94
C GLN A 13 -6.61 6.10 7.94
N THR A 14 -6.33 7.38 7.67
CA THR A 14 -5.23 7.80 6.80
C THR A 14 -3.88 7.31 7.32
N ASP A 15 -3.61 7.46 8.62
CA ASP A 15 -2.35 6.97 9.23
C ASP A 15 -2.18 5.45 9.07
N MET A 16 -3.25 4.67 9.23
CA MET A 16 -3.20 3.22 9.03
C MET A 16 -2.96 2.83 7.57
N LEU A 17 -3.57 3.52 6.61
CA LEU A 17 -3.37 3.28 5.19
C LEU A 17 -1.92 3.61 4.79
N LEU A 18 -1.39 4.75 5.24
CA LEU A 18 0.01 5.12 5.01
C LEU A 18 0.99 4.11 5.64
N GLU A 19 0.68 3.56 6.82
CA GLU A 19 1.50 2.51 7.42
C GLU A 19 1.46 1.22 6.58
N LEU A 20 0.29 0.86 6.04
CA LEU A 20 0.14 -0.27 5.12
C LEU A 20 0.95 -0.06 3.84
N GLY A 21 0.83 1.11 3.18
CA GLY A 21 1.62 1.45 1.99
C GLY A 21 3.12 1.34 2.22
N ASN A 22 3.60 1.77 3.39
CA ASN A 22 5.01 1.61 3.79
C ASN A 22 5.42 0.13 3.94
N LYS A 23 4.57 -0.72 4.53
CA LYS A 23 4.83 -2.16 4.64
C LYS A 23 4.82 -2.85 3.28
N LEU A 24 3.89 -2.49 2.40
CA LEU A 24 3.82 -3.02 1.03
C LEU A 24 5.09 -2.67 0.25
N ARG A 25 5.55 -1.41 0.31
CA ARG A 25 6.82 -0.98 -0.30
C ARG A 25 8.02 -1.75 0.27
N ALA A 26 8.09 -1.94 1.59
CA ALA A 26 9.18 -2.70 2.21
C ALA A 26 9.22 -4.17 1.74
N MET A 27 8.07 -4.75 1.40
CA MET A 27 7.99 -6.11 0.86
C MET A 27 8.23 -6.18 -0.65
N SER A 28 7.78 -5.19 -1.42
CA SER A 28 7.89 -5.20 -2.89
C SER A 28 9.25 -4.71 -3.38
N GLU A 29 9.90 -3.78 -2.67
CA GLU A 29 11.18 -3.17 -3.07
C GLU A 29 12.29 -4.22 -3.34
N PRO A 30 12.51 -5.25 -2.49
CA PRO A 30 13.51 -6.27 -2.78
C PRO A 30 13.21 -7.08 -4.05
N LEU A 31 11.92 -7.33 -4.33
CA LEU A 31 11.48 -8.06 -5.52
C LEU A 31 11.66 -7.21 -6.79
N PHE A 32 11.32 -5.92 -6.73
CA PHE A 32 11.59 -4.97 -7.81
C PHE A 32 13.08 -4.84 -8.10
N GLN A 33 13.91 -4.70 -7.05
CA GLN A 33 15.36 -4.63 -7.19
C GLN A 33 15.93 -5.91 -7.84
N LYS A 34 15.41 -7.08 -7.46
CA LYS A 34 15.79 -8.34 -8.07
C LYS A 34 15.38 -8.40 -9.54
N LEU A 35 14.14 -8.03 -9.86
CA LEU A 35 13.64 -7.99 -11.24
C LEU A 35 14.48 -7.05 -12.12
N ILE A 36 14.85 -5.86 -11.64
CA ILE A 36 15.68 -4.90 -12.38
C ILE A 36 17.09 -5.47 -12.64
N LYS A 37 17.70 -6.08 -11.62
CA LYS A 37 19.10 -6.57 -11.70
C LYS A 37 19.22 -7.87 -12.48
N GLU A 38 18.30 -8.81 -12.25
CA GLU A 38 18.38 -10.18 -12.76
C GLU A 38 17.48 -10.40 -13.99
N GLN A 39 16.58 -9.46 -14.30
CA GLN A 39 15.54 -9.59 -15.34
C GLN A 39 14.67 -10.84 -15.18
N LYS A 40 14.59 -11.37 -13.96
CA LYS A 40 13.90 -12.62 -13.66
C LYS A 40 13.47 -12.67 -12.20
N LEU A 41 12.28 -13.21 -11.98
CA LEU A 41 11.77 -13.65 -10.69
C LEU A 41 11.49 -15.17 -10.75
N SER A 42 11.49 -15.84 -9.61
CA SER A 42 10.86 -17.16 -9.51
C SER A 42 9.34 -17.02 -9.67
N ALA A 43 8.65 -18.13 -9.95
CA ALA A 43 7.18 -18.10 -10.05
C ALA A 43 6.52 -17.60 -8.75
N ASP A 44 7.03 -18.02 -7.59
CA ASP A 44 6.50 -17.58 -6.30
C ASP A 44 6.78 -16.10 -6.03
N GLU A 45 7.95 -15.61 -6.45
CA GLU A 45 8.33 -14.19 -6.32
C GLU A 45 7.49 -13.30 -7.24
N ASP A 46 7.20 -13.76 -8.44
CA ASP A 46 6.36 -13.06 -9.41
C ASP A 46 4.91 -12.94 -8.90
N VAL A 47 4.31 -14.06 -8.47
CA VAL A 47 2.97 -14.07 -7.85
C VAL A 47 2.93 -13.16 -6.62
N ARG A 48 3.95 -13.21 -5.77
CA ARG A 48 4.03 -12.34 -4.59
C ARG A 48 4.10 -10.87 -4.99
N LEU A 49 4.86 -10.52 -6.02
CA LEU A 49 4.96 -9.14 -6.50
C LEU A 49 3.62 -8.66 -7.08
N THR A 50 2.92 -9.50 -7.84
CA THR A 50 1.57 -9.21 -8.35
C THR A 50 0.61 -8.90 -7.22
N VAL A 51 0.51 -9.79 -6.22
CA VAL A 51 -0.40 -9.59 -5.08
C VAL A 51 -0.05 -8.32 -4.29
N LEU A 52 1.24 -8.05 -4.07
CA LEU A 52 1.67 -6.83 -3.38
C LEU A 52 1.28 -5.55 -4.14
N ASN A 53 1.31 -5.58 -5.48
CA ASN A 53 0.88 -4.46 -6.30
C ASN A 53 -0.65 -4.32 -6.27
N GLU A 54 -1.42 -5.40 -6.35
CA GLU A 54 -2.88 -5.33 -6.24
C GLU A 54 -3.35 -4.74 -4.91
N ILE A 55 -2.69 -5.12 -3.80
CA ILE A 55 -3.01 -4.54 -2.48
C ILE A 55 -2.61 -3.06 -2.41
N ARG A 56 -1.53 -2.67 -3.10
CA ARG A 56 -1.09 -1.28 -3.16
C ARG A 56 -2.05 -0.42 -3.96
N ASP A 57 -2.53 -0.90 -5.10
CA ASP A 57 -3.51 -0.17 -5.91
C ASP A 57 -4.78 0.08 -5.08
N TRP A 58 -5.24 -0.93 -4.33
CA TRP A 58 -6.33 -0.77 -3.38
C TRP A 58 -6.04 0.23 -2.26
N GLU A 59 -4.82 0.24 -1.70
CA GLU A 59 -4.43 1.21 -0.67
C GLU A 59 -4.44 2.65 -1.22
N GLU A 60 -3.93 2.86 -2.43
CA GLU A 60 -3.95 4.16 -3.12
C GLU A 60 -5.40 4.63 -3.34
N GLU A 61 -6.30 3.76 -3.81
CA GLU A 61 -7.74 4.06 -3.94
C GLU A 61 -8.38 4.48 -2.60
N MET A 62 -8.07 3.74 -1.52
CA MET A 62 -8.62 4.04 -0.19
C MET A 62 -8.07 5.35 0.41
N VAL A 63 -6.82 5.72 0.11
CA VAL A 63 -6.24 7.00 0.56
C VAL A 63 -6.91 8.15 -0.18
N GLU A 64 -7.13 8.03 -1.49
CA GLU A 64 -7.88 9.03 -2.27
C GLU A 64 -9.29 9.23 -1.68
N ASP A 65 -10.03 8.15 -1.44
CA ASP A 65 -11.39 8.20 -0.87
C ASP A 65 -11.47 8.89 0.50
N VAL A 66 -10.43 8.78 1.34
CA VAL A 66 -10.41 9.38 2.69
C VAL A 66 -9.86 10.82 2.68
N THR A 67 -9.16 11.23 1.63
CA THR A 67 -8.53 12.57 1.54
C THR A 67 -9.27 13.56 0.64
N ASP A 68 -10.16 13.11 -0.24
CA ASP A 68 -10.98 13.96 -1.14
C ASP A 68 -12.32 14.45 -0.53
N ASP A 69 -12.59 14.21 0.76
CA ASP A 69 -13.84 14.56 1.47
C ASP A 69 -13.79 15.88 2.28
#